data_AF-A0A7S1E2R7-F1
#
_entry.id   AF-A0A7S1E2R7-F1
#
_cell.length_a   1.000
_cell.length_b   1.000
_cell.length_c   1.000
_cell.angle_alpha   90.00
_cell.angle_beta   90.00
_cell.angle_gamma   90.00
#
_symmetry.space_group_name_H-M   'P 1'
#
loop_
_entity.id
_entity.type
_entity.pdbx_description
1 polymer ?
#
loop_
_entity_poly.entity_id
_entity_poly.type
_entity_poly.pdbx_seq_one_letter_code
_entity_poly.pdbx_strand_id
1 'polypeptide(L)'
;EVAGVILFRKIFKIAPDASALFRFAQGVEKDENGELPEAIFESFHLKSHAKGVIQTVDAAVGLLEKDEIPQLVEVLRELGRRHNKYGVRFPHFEVVGSALVQTLKIALGEFAFTDDVEAAWLEIFGIIQKEMMVGI
;
A
#
# COMPACT_ATOMS: atom_id res chain seq x y z
N GLU A 1 15.53 6.78 -0.89
CA GLU A 1 14.65 5.63 -1.23
C GLU A 1 13.36 6.18 -1.84
N VAL A 2 12.79 5.54 -2.86
CA VAL A 2 11.52 6.01 -3.45
C VAL A 2 10.38 5.64 -2.51
N ALA A 3 9.38 6.53 -2.33
CA ALA A 3 8.29 6.36 -1.36
C ALA A 3 7.63 4.96 -1.40
N GLY A 4 7.46 4.37 -2.58
CA GLY A 4 6.92 3.02 -2.71
C GLY A 4 7.76 1.93 -2.04
N VAL A 5 9.09 2.02 -2.05
CA VAL A 5 9.94 1.02 -1.38
C VAL A 5 9.86 1.19 0.14
N ILE A 6 9.85 2.44 0.63
CA ILE A 6 9.61 2.77 2.04
C ILE A 6 8.29 2.15 2.52
N LEU A 7 7.22 2.28 1.72
CA LEU A 7 5.92 1.68 2.01
C LEU A 7 6.01 0.16 2.21
N PHE A 8 6.62 -0.58 1.29
CA PHE A 8 6.74 -2.03 1.40
C PHE A 8 7.61 -2.47 2.57
N ARG A 9 8.69 -1.73 2.84
CA ARG A 9 9.52 -1.94 4.04
C ARG A 9 8.71 -1.81 5.32
N LYS A 10 7.84 -0.80 5.41
CA LYS A 10 6.94 -0.61 6.55
C LYS A 10 5.89 -1.71 6.65
N ILE A 11 5.28 -2.11 5.53
CA ILE A 11 4.30 -3.21 5.51
C ILE A 11 4.92 -4.49 6.08
N PHE A 12 6.09 -4.90 5.60
CA PHE A 12 6.73 -6.14 6.06
C PHE A 12 7.30 -6.03 7.47
N LYS A 13 7.63 -4.82 7.94
CA LYS A 13 7.99 -4.60 9.33
C LYS A 13 6.80 -4.72 10.28
N ILE A 14 5.62 -4.23 9.88
CA ILE A 14 4.39 -4.31 10.69
C ILE A 14 3.78 -5.71 10.65
N ALA A 15 3.77 -6.35 9.48
CA ALA A 15 3.27 -7.70 9.29
C ALA A 15 4.23 -8.53 8.42
N PRO A 16 5.24 -9.17 9.03
CA PRO A 16 6.20 -10.02 8.33
C PRO A 16 5.55 -11.12 7.50
N ASP A 17 4.43 -11.69 7.97
CA ASP A 17 3.73 -12.77 7.27
C ASP A 17 3.07 -12.32 5.96
N ALA A 18 2.77 -11.03 5.82
CA ALA A 18 2.22 -10.48 4.59
C ALA A 18 3.18 -10.66 3.40
N SER A 19 4.49 -10.84 3.65
CA SER A 19 5.47 -11.11 2.59
C SER A 19 5.16 -12.36 1.78
N ALA A 20 4.49 -13.36 2.37
CA ALA A 20 4.14 -14.60 1.69
C ALA A 20 3.15 -14.41 0.52
N LEU A 21 2.39 -13.30 0.53
CA LEU A 21 1.47 -12.91 -0.54
C LEU A 21 2.20 -12.43 -1.80
N PHE A 22 3.50 -12.13 -1.70
CA PHE A 22 4.28 -11.54 -2.79
C PHE A 22 5.26 -12.54 -3.35
N ARG A 23 5.11 -12.85 -4.65
CA ARG A 23 5.99 -13.81 -5.36
C ARG A 23 7.48 -13.49 -5.25
N PHE A 24 7.84 -12.21 -5.16
CA PHE A 24 9.24 -11.79 -5.03
C PHE A 24 9.85 -12.08 -3.64
N ALA A 25 9.02 -12.34 -2.63
CA ALA A 25 9.45 -12.64 -1.26
C ALA A 25 9.20 -14.11 -0.85
N GLN A 26 8.55 -14.91 -1.71
CA GLN A 26 8.38 -16.33 -1.47
C GLN A 26 9.71 -17.07 -1.53
N GLY A 27 9.99 -17.89 -0.52
CA GLY A 27 11.23 -18.67 -0.42
C GLY A 27 12.47 -17.86 -0.02
N VAL A 28 12.31 -16.58 0.30
CA VAL A 28 13.40 -15.74 0.83
C VAL A 28 13.53 -16.02 2.32
N GLU A 29 14.73 -16.40 2.75
CA GLU A 29 15.05 -16.64 4.15
C GLU A 29 14.94 -15.32 4.94
N LYS A 30 14.22 -15.39 6.06
CA LYS A 30 14.03 -14.29 7.00
C LYS A 30 15.03 -14.42 8.15
N ASP A 31 15.37 -13.31 8.78
CA ASP A 31 16.21 -13.33 9.99
C ASP A 31 15.44 -13.85 11.23
N GLU A 32 16.11 -13.84 12.39
CA GLU A 32 15.53 -14.28 13.67
C GLU A 32 14.31 -13.46 14.12
N ASN A 33 14.14 -12.24 13.59
CA ASN A 33 13.01 -11.36 13.87
C ASN A 33 11.89 -11.48 12.82
N GLY A 34 12.07 -12.35 11.82
CA GLY A 34 11.14 -12.50 10.71
C GLY A 34 11.27 -11.42 9.63
N GLU A 35 12.31 -10.59 9.68
CA GLU A 35 12.54 -9.53 8.71
C GLU A 35 13.16 -10.08 7.41
N LEU A 36 12.79 -9.47 6.28
CA LEU A 36 13.38 -9.81 4.97
C LEU A 36 14.76 -9.15 4.83
N PRO A 37 15.70 -9.79 4.12
CA PRO A 37 17.03 -9.24 3.89
C PRO A 37 16.96 -7.95 3.05
N GLU A 38 17.83 -6.99 3.36
CA GLU A 38 17.87 -5.66 2.73
C GLU A 38 17.87 -5.71 1.19
N ALA A 39 18.55 -6.71 0.63
CA ALA A 39 18.66 -6.93 -0.81
C ALA A 39 17.30 -7.05 -1.53
N ILE A 40 16.23 -7.47 -0.83
CA ILE A 40 14.90 -7.57 -1.45
C ILE A 40 14.32 -6.22 -1.85
N PHE A 41 14.60 -5.18 -1.05
CA PHE A 41 14.09 -3.82 -1.25
C PHE A 41 14.80 -3.13 -2.43
N GLU A 42 15.98 -3.62 -2.78
CA GLU A 42 16.72 -3.18 -3.97
C GLU A 42 16.34 -3.94 -5.25
N SER A 43 15.59 -5.05 -5.13
CA SER A 43 15.24 -5.92 -6.26
C SER A 43 14.34 -5.24 -7.30
N PHE A 44 14.54 -5.60 -8.57
CA PHE A 44 13.72 -5.12 -9.67
C PHE A 44 12.22 -5.44 -9.47
N HIS A 45 11.92 -6.66 -9.01
CA HIS A 45 10.54 -7.11 -8.83
C HIS A 45 9.79 -6.31 -7.74
N LEU A 46 10.43 -6.08 -6.59
CA LEU A 46 9.83 -5.27 -5.54
C LEU A 46 9.64 -3.82 -6.01
N LYS A 47 10.67 -3.21 -6.61
CA LYS A 47 10.58 -1.83 -7.13
C LYS A 47 9.51 -1.68 -8.20
N SER A 48 9.38 -2.65 -9.10
CA SER A 48 8.33 -2.66 -10.13
C SER A 48 6.93 -2.77 -9.52
N HIS A 49 6.75 -3.64 -8.53
CA HIS A 49 5.48 -3.77 -7.82
C HIS A 49 5.14 -2.52 -7.02
N ALA A 50 6.09 -1.98 -6.25
CA ALA A 50 5.94 -0.74 -5.49
C ALA A 50 5.55 0.44 -6.40
N LYS A 51 6.19 0.56 -7.57
CA LYS A 51 5.79 1.56 -8.58
C LYS A 51 4.35 1.37 -9.03
N GLY A 52 3.91 0.14 -9.32
CA GLY A 52 2.53 -0.13 -9.72
C GLY A 52 1.50 0.24 -8.66
N VAL A 53 1.82 0.04 -7.39
CA VAL A 53 0.97 0.48 -6.27
C VAL A 53 0.87 2.00 -6.23
N ILE A 54 2.00 2.72 -6.27
CA ILE A 54 2.00 4.19 -6.27
C ILE A 54 1.25 4.75 -7.48
N GLN A 55 1.41 4.17 -8.67
CA GLN A 55 0.65 4.57 -9.86
C GLN A 55 -0.86 4.35 -9.71
N THR A 56 -1.26 3.29 -9.01
CA THR A 56 -2.68 3.02 -8.74
C THR A 56 -3.27 4.03 -7.76
N VAL A 57 -2.51 4.38 -6.71
CA VAL A 57 -2.90 5.43 -5.75
C VAL A 57 -2.99 6.79 -6.45
N ASP A 58 -2.01 7.13 -7.29
CA ASP A 58 -1.99 8.37 -8.08
C ASP A 58 -3.20 8.48 -9.02
N ALA A 59 -3.52 7.39 -9.74
CA ALA A 59 -4.72 7.35 -10.57
C ALA A 59 -6.01 7.49 -9.76
N ALA A 60 -6.07 6.89 -8.57
CA ALA A 60 -7.22 7.04 -7.68
C ALA A 60 -7.40 8.49 -7.21
N VAL A 61 -6.30 9.15 -6.80
CA VAL A 61 -6.31 10.58 -6.45
C VAL A 61 -6.73 11.45 -7.63
N GLY A 62 -6.20 11.19 -8.83
CA GLY A 62 -6.57 11.95 -10.04
C GLY A 62 -8.03 11.79 -10.46
N LEU A 63 -8.70 10.68 -10.11
CA LEU A 63 -10.15 10.51 -10.32
C LEU A 63 -10.98 11.31 -9.30
N LEU A 64 -10.50 11.47 -8.07
CA LEU A 64 -11.14 12.33 -7.06
C LEU A 64 -11.08 13.79 -7.48
N GLU A 65 -9.91 14.26 -7.95
CA GLU A 65 -9.74 15.65 -8.40
C GLU A 65 -10.69 16.03 -9.54
N LYS A 66 -11.10 15.05 -10.34
CA LYS A 66 -12.04 15.23 -11.47
C LYS A 66 -13.51 15.03 -11.09
N ASP A 67 -13.81 14.76 -9.82
CA ASP A 67 -15.16 14.43 -9.32
C ASP A 67 -15.78 13.19 -10.03
N GLU A 68 -14.94 12.27 -10.53
CA GLU A 68 -15.37 11.05 -11.24
C GLU A 68 -15.58 9.87 -10.26
N ILE A 69 -16.22 10.14 -9.13
CA ILE A 69 -16.42 9.19 -8.02
C ILE A 69 -17.01 7.84 -8.46
N PRO A 70 -18.03 7.77 -9.35
CA PRO A 70 -18.57 6.48 -9.78
C PRO A 70 -17.53 5.59 -10.49
N GLN A 71 -16.66 6.19 -11.32
CA GLN A 71 -15.63 5.46 -12.04
C GLN A 71 -14.55 4.95 -11.07
N LEU A 72 -14.17 5.78 -10.09
CA LEU A 72 -13.24 5.38 -9.04
C LEU A 72 -13.74 4.16 -8.26
N VAL A 73 -15.03 4.16 -7.88
CA VAL A 73 -15.66 3.04 -7.16
C VAL A 73 -15.57 1.74 -7.96
N GLU A 74 -15.84 1.77 -9.26
CA GLU A 74 -15.74 0.59 -10.13
C GLU A 74 -14.30 0.06 -10.21
N VAL A 75 -13.32 0.95 -10.40
CA VAL A 75 -11.90 0.62 -10.46
C VAL A 75 -11.44 -0.02 -9.14
N LEU A 76 -11.82 0.54 -8.00
CA LEU A 76 -11.46 0.03 -6.67
C LEU A 76 -12.07 -1.35 -6.40
N ARG A 77 -13.32 -1.58 -6.79
CA ARG A 77 -13.97 -2.90 -6.64
C ARG A 77 -13.29 -3.97 -7.49
N GLU A 78 -12.93 -3.65 -8.74
CA GLU A 78 -12.19 -4.58 -9.59
C GLU A 78 -10.78 -4.85 -9.05
N LEU A 79 -10.13 -3.83 -8.50
CA LEU A 79 -8.87 -3.99 -7.77
C LEU A 79 -9.05 -4.93 -6.57
N GLY A 80 -10.13 -4.77 -5.80
CA GLY A 80 -10.52 -5.64 -4.70
C GLY A 80 -10.65 -7.12 -5.12
N ARG A 81 -11.36 -7.40 -6.22
CA ARG A 81 -11.50 -8.76 -6.76
C ARG A 81 -10.17 -9.42 -7.09
N ARG A 82 -9.21 -8.65 -7.62
CA ARG A 82 -7.85 -9.15 -7.86
C ARG A 82 -7.13 -9.43 -6.55
N HIS A 83 -7.24 -8.54 -5.57
CA HIS A 83 -6.64 -8.72 -4.23
C HIS A 83 -7.22 -9.93 -3.49
N ASN A 84 -8.51 -10.25 -3.69
CA ASN A 84 -9.11 -11.46 -3.15
C ASN A 84 -8.42 -12.73 -3.67
N LYS A 85 -8.14 -12.78 -4.99
CA LYS A 85 -7.42 -13.89 -5.63
C LYS A 85 -6.00 -14.05 -5.10
N TYR A 86 -5.38 -12.97 -4.61
CA TYR A 86 -4.05 -13.00 -4.00
C TYR A 86 -4.07 -13.43 -2.53
N GLY A 87 -5.25 -13.62 -1.93
CA GLY A 87 -5.39 -13.98 -0.52
C GLY A 87 -5.35 -12.78 0.43
N VAL A 88 -5.55 -11.55 -0.07
CA VAL A 88 -5.61 -10.36 0.78
C VAL A 88 -6.90 -10.38 1.61
N ARG A 89 -6.81 -9.95 2.86
CA ARG A 89 -7.89 -9.94 3.84
C ARG A 89 -7.93 -8.59 4.55
N PHE A 90 -9.03 -8.33 5.25
CA PHE A 90 -9.26 -7.09 5.99
C PHE A 90 -8.06 -6.65 6.86
N PRO A 91 -7.42 -7.53 7.67
CA PRO A 91 -6.27 -7.11 8.49
C PRO A 91 -5.08 -6.57 7.69
N HIS A 92 -4.90 -6.99 6.42
CA HIS A 92 -3.82 -6.47 5.60
C HIS A 92 -4.04 -5.00 5.20
N PHE A 93 -5.29 -4.54 5.08
CA PHE A 93 -5.57 -3.13 4.76
C PHE A 93 -5.21 -2.20 5.91
N GLU A 94 -5.45 -2.61 7.15
CA GLU A 94 -5.07 -1.82 8.34
C GLU A 94 -3.54 -1.61 8.39
N VAL A 95 -2.78 -2.66 8.07
CA VAL A 95 -1.32 -2.59 7.96
C VAL A 95 -0.88 -1.62 6.86
N VAL A 96 -1.51 -1.70 5.67
CA VAL A 96 -1.18 -0.81 4.55
C VAL A 96 -1.51 0.64 4.89
N GLY A 97 -2.65 0.91 5.55
CA GLY A 97 -3.02 2.27 5.95
C GLY A 97 -2.02 2.88 6.93
N SER A 98 -1.63 2.13 7.96
CA SER A 98 -0.59 2.57 8.91
C SER A 98 0.75 2.80 8.23
N ALA A 99 1.15 1.89 7.33
CA ALA A 99 2.40 2.00 6.58
C ALA A 99 2.39 3.21 5.62
N LEU A 100 1.25 3.51 4.99
CA LEU A 100 1.06 4.65 4.10
C LEU A 100 1.25 5.98 4.85
N VAL A 101 0.56 6.16 5.98
CA VAL A 101 0.67 7.37 6.81
C VAL A 101 2.11 7.59 7.26
N GLN A 102 2.78 6.55 7.77
CA GLN A 102 4.19 6.64 8.17
C GLN A 102 5.11 7.00 6.98
N THR A 103 4.82 6.44 5.80
CA THR A 103 5.60 6.71 4.59
C THR A 103 5.44 8.15 4.13
N LEU A 104 4.21 8.68 4.14
CA LEU A 104 3.91 10.06 3.77
C LEU A 104 4.56 11.05 4.75
N LYS A 105 4.49 10.77 6.05
CA LYS A 105 5.16 11.58 7.07
C LYS A 105 6.66 11.69 6.83
N ILE A 106 7.32 10.58 6.47
CA ILE A 106 8.76 10.56 6.15
C ILE A 106 9.04 11.31 4.84
N ALA A 107 8.22 11.08 3.80
CA ALA A 107 8.46 11.64 2.47
C ALA A 107 8.21 13.15 2.39
N LEU A 108 7.20 13.65 3.10
CA LEU A 108 6.83 15.07 3.14
C LEU A 108 7.60 15.84 4.24
N GLY A 109 8.01 15.14 5.30
CA GLY A 109 8.63 15.73 6.49
C GLY A 109 7.62 16.46 7.38
N GLU A 110 8.02 16.74 8.62
CA GLU A 110 7.13 17.29 9.67
C GLU A 110 6.49 18.65 9.30
N PHE A 111 7.11 19.43 8.41
CA PHE A 111 6.59 20.74 8.02
C PHE A 111 5.46 20.68 6.98
N ALA A 112 5.42 19.63 6.16
CA ALA A 112 4.43 19.47 5.09
C ALA A 112 3.38 18.38 5.41
N PHE A 113 3.66 17.50 6.37
CA PHE A 113 2.70 16.52 6.88
C PHE A 113 1.95 17.07 8.10
N THR A 114 1.01 17.98 7.86
CA THR A 114 0.15 18.56 8.90
C THR A 114 -0.97 17.59 9.31
N ASP A 115 -1.62 17.86 10.44
CA ASP A 115 -2.77 17.08 10.92
C ASP A 115 -3.90 17.02 9.87
N ASP A 116 -4.14 18.12 9.14
CA ASP A 116 -5.13 18.16 8.06
C ASP A 116 -4.74 17.24 6.88
N VAL A 117 -3.45 17.18 6.54
CA VAL A 117 -2.94 16.29 5.50
C VAL A 117 -3.05 14.84 5.94
N GLU A 118 -2.71 14.52 7.20
CA GLU A 118 -2.90 13.19 7.76
C GLU A 118 -4.37 12.76 7.72
N ALA A 119 -5.27 13.62 8.18
CA ALA A 119 -6.72 13.36 8.19
C ALA A 119 -7.25 13.10 6.77
N ALA A 120 -6.87 13.93 5.79
CA ALA A 120 -7.28 13.74 4.40
C ALA A 120 -6.78 12.41 3.82
N TRP A 121 -5.53 12.02 4.11
CA TRP A 121 -4.98 10.73 3.67
C TRP A 121 -5.65 9.53 4.33
N LEU A 122 -6.00 9.64 5.61
CA LEU A 122 -6.75 8.60 6.32
C LEU A 122 -8.17 8.44 5.77
N GLU A 123 -8.85 9.54 5.48
CA GLU A 123 -10.19 9.52 4.91
C GLU A 123 -10.20 8.84 3.53
N ILE A 124 -9.27 9.25 2.64
CA ILE A 124 -9.23 8.64 1.31
C ILE A 124 -8.81 7.17 1.36
N PHE A 125 -7.86 6.82 2.22
CA PHE A 125 -7.49 5.42 2.39
C PHE A 125 -8.67 4.59 2.93
N GLY A 126 -9.48 5.15 3.82
CA GLY A 126 -10.72 4.52 4.29
C GLY A 126 -11.71 4.23 3.17
N ILE A 127 -11.88 5.16 2.22
CA ILE A 127 -12.72 4.96 1.04
C ILE A 127 -12.15 3.86 0.14
N ILE A 128 -10.84 3.90 -0.13
CA ILE A 128 -10.13 2.87 -0.92
C ILE A 128 -10.34 1.49 -0.29
N GLN A 129 -10.07 1.35 1.01
CA GLN A 129 -10.26 0.12 1.75
C GLN A 129 -11.70 -0.37 1.65
N LYS A 130 -12.68 0.50 1.90
CA LYS A 130 -14.10 0.15 1.85
C LYS A 130 -14.49 -0.42 0.49
N GLU A 131 -14.16 0.27 -0.60
CA GLU A 131 -14.59 -0.16 -1.94
C GLU A 131 -13.80 -1.37 -2.44
N MET A 132 -12.52 -1.53 -2.06
CA MET A 132 -11.77 -2.76 -2.34
C MET A 132 -12.35 -3.95 -1.57
N MET A 133 -12.78 -3.76 -0.31
CA MET A 133 -13.41 -4.81 0.50
C MET A 133 -14.75 -5.27 -0.06
N VAL A 134 -15.49 -4.43 -0.79
CA VAL A 134 -16.70 -4.87 -1.52
C VAL A 134 -16.37 -5.90 -2.61
N GLY A 135 -15.15 -5.86 -3.16
CA GLY A 135 -14.68 -6.82 -4.16
C GLY A 135 -14.04 -8.09 -3.59
N ILE A 136 -13.82 -8.17 -2.27
CA ILE A 136 -13.19 -9.31 -1.57
C ILE A 136 -14.27 -10.20 -0.96
#